data_AF-A0A4Q2D0Y7-F1
#
_entry.id   AF-A0A4Q2D0Y7-F1
#
_cell.length_a   1.000
_cell.length_b   1.000
_cell.length_c   1.000
_cell.angle_alpha   90.00
_cell.angle_beta   90.00
_cell.angle_gamma   90.00
#
_symmetry.space_group_name_H-M   'P 1'
#
loop_
_entity.id
_entity.type
_entity.pdbx_description
1 polymer ?
#
loop_
_entity_poly.entity_id
_entity_poly.type
_entity_poly.pdbx_seq_one_letter_code
_entity_poly.pdbx_strand_id
1 'polypeptide(L)' 'MSGKGKAGKSGGKAGGDSKSQSRSSKAGLQFPVGRVHRLLKKGNYAQRVGAG' A
#
# COMPACT_ATOMS: atom_id res chain seq x y z
N MET A 1 -5.50 4.81 28.07
CA MET A 1 -6.58 4.50 27.12
C MET A 1 -5.99 3.95 25.82
N SER A 2 -6.36 2.71 25.51
CA SER A 2 -6.30 2.00 24.22
C SER A 2 -4.97 1.91 23.44
N GLY A 3 -4.33 0.74 23.56
CA GLY A 3 -3.46 0.22 22.50
C GLY A 3 -4.29 -0.20 21.28
N LYS A 4 -3.77 0.08 20.08
CA LYS A 4 -4.29 -0.43 18.82
C LYS A 4 -3.16 -1.03 18.01
N GLY A 5 -2.74 -2.24 18.40
CA GLY A 5 -1.93 -3.09 17.54
C GLY A 5 -2.69 -3.36 16.24
N LYS A 6 -2.04 -3.11 15.09
CA LYS A 6 -2.51 -3.63 13.81
C LYS A 6 -1.47 -4.61 13.28
N ALA A 7 -1.80 -5.89 13.50
CA ALA A 7 -1.15 -7.05 12.97
C ALA A 7 -0.97 -7.00 11.45
N GLY A 8 0.08 -7.67 10.95
CA GLY A 8 0.19 -8.08 9.55
C GLY A 8 1.47 -7.66 8.82
N LYS A 9 2.63 -7.68 9.48
CA LYS A 9 3.93 -7.70 8.77
C LYS A 9 4.21 -9.13 8.30
N SER A 10 3.53 -9.58 7.26
CA SER A 10 3.87 -10.79 6.52
C SER A 10 3.78 -10.52 5.02
N GLY A 11 4.95 -10.29 4.42
CA GLY A 11 5.11 -10.14 2.98
C GLY A 11 6.33 -9.32 2.57
N GLY A 12 7.54 -9.89 2.73
CA GLY A 12 8.65 -9.62 1.80
C GLY A 12 9.57 -8.42 2.07
N LYS A 13 10.53 -8.62 2.99
CA LYS A 13 11.98 -8.35 2.87
C LYS A 13 12.51 -7.03 2.26
N ALA A 14 13.12 -6.24 3.14
CA ALA A 14 14.42 -5.56 3.02
C ALA A 14 14.87 -5.02 1.65
N GLY A 15 14.93 -3.70 1.54
CA GLY A 15 15.82 -2.93 0.68
C GLY A 15 16.23 -1.67 1.45
N GLY A 16 17.54 -1.44 1.56
CA GLY A 16 18.19 -0.63 2.58
C GLY A 16 17.82 0.85 2.64
N ASP A 17 18.02 1.42 3.82
CA ASP A 17 18.39 2.80 4.20
C ASP A 17 17.82 3.99 3.40
N SER A 18 16.76 3.76 2.65
CA SER A 18 15.96 4.75 1.96
C SER A 18 14.60 4.68 2.63
N LYS A 19 14.20 5.72 3.39
CA LYS A 19 12.85 5.78 3.99
C LYS A 19 11.81 5.55 2.88
N SER A 20 11.27 4.33 2.80
CA SER A 20 10.27 3.97 1.81
C SER A 20 9.02 4.80 2.08
N GLN A 21 8.80 5.85 1.28
CA GLN A 21 7.57 6.63 1.36
C GLN A 21 6.39 5.82 0.84
N SER A 22 5.25 5.95 1.53
CA SER A 22 4.02 5.31 1.08
C SER A 22 3.52 5.98 -0.20
N ARG A 23 2.89 5.21 -1.10
CA ARG A 23 2.25 5.78 -2.31
C ARG A 23 1.20 6.85 -1.98
N SER A 24 0.49 6.71 -0.86
CA SER A 24 -0.43 7.74 -0.37
C SER A 24 0.29 9.05 -0.02
N SER A 25 1.43 8.95 0.69
CA SER A 25 2.24 10.12 1.05
C SER A 25 2.83 10.79 -0.17
N LYS A 26 3.29 10.02 -1.16
CA LYS A 26 3.82 10.55 -2.43
C LYS A 26 2.74 11.26 -3.26
N ALA A 27 1.50 10.77 -3.23
CA ALA A 27 0.37 11.35 -3.94
C ALA A 27 -0.34 12.49 -3.17
N GLY A 28 -0.02 12.71 -1.89
CA GLY A 28 -0.71 13.71 -1.05
C GLY A 28 -2.16 13.34 -0.71
N LEU A 29 -2.50 12.05 -0.71
CA LEU A 29 -3.87 11.58 -0.55
C LEU A 29 -4.09 10.92 0.81
N GLN A 30 -5.25 11.20 1.42
CA GLN A 30 -5.62 10.65 2.73
C GLN A 30 -6.01 9.16 2.67
N PHE A 31 -6.52 8.70 1.53
CA PHE A 31 -6.95 7.33 1.38
C PHE A 31 -5.78 6.40 0.98
N PRO A 32 -5.87 5.09 1.27
CA PRO A 32 -4.78 4.15 1.07
C PRO A 32 -4.64 3.72 -0.40
N VAL A 33 -3.95 4.53 -1.21
CA VAL A 33 -3.67 4.31 -2.64
C VAL A 33 -3.17 2.89 -2.90
N GLY A 34 -2.25 2.41 -2.07
CA GLY A 34 -1.69 1.07 -2.25
C GLY A 34 -2.67 -0.08 -2.04
N ARG A 35 -3.67 0.11 -1.17
CA ARG A 35 -4.75 -0.86 -0.97
C ARG A 35 -5.72 -0.84 -2.14
N VAL A 36 -6.11 0.35 -2.59
CA VAL A 36 -7.00 0.53 -3.76
C VAL A 36 -6.39 -0.18 -4.98
N HIS A 37 -5.11 0.06 -5.26
CA HIS A 37 -4.41 -0.62 -6.35
C HIS A 37 -4.45 -2.16 -6.24
N ARG A 38 -4.31 -2.71 -5.03
CA ARG A 38 -4.43 -4.16 -4.80
C ARG A 38 -5.85 -4.66 -5.05
N LEU A 39 -6.87 -3.92 -4.61
CA LEU A 39 -8.27 -4.29 -4.82
C LEU A 39 -8.64 -4.23 -6.31
N LEU A 40 -8.14 -3.24 -7.05
CA LEU A 40 -8.34 -3.16 -8.49
C LEU A 40 -7.73 -4.36 -9.23
N LYS A 41 -6.54 -4.80 -8.84
CA LYS A 41 -5.91 -6.02 -9.40
C LYS A 41 -6.67 -7.30 -9.04
N LYS A 42 -7.20 -7.40 -7.81
CA LYS A 42 -7.93 -8.59 -7.34
C LYS A 42 -9.38 -8.65 -7.82
N GLY A 43 -9.98 -7.51 -8.17
CA GLY A 43 -11.37 -7.44 -8.64
C GLY A 43 -11.53 -7.64 -10.14
N ASN A 44 -10.46 -7.99 -10.86
CA ASN A 44 -10.48 -8.33 -12.29
C ASN A 44 -11.11 -7.24 -13.19
N TYR A 45 -11.02 -5.97 -12.78
CA TYR A 45 -11.62 -4.86 -13.51
C TYR A 45 -10.93 -4.54 -14.85
N ALA A 46 -9.65 -4.91 -14.98
CA ALA A 46 -8.87 -4.75 -16.20
C ALA A 46 -7.73 -5.77 -16.24
N GLN A 47 -7.27 -6.12 -17.45
CA GLN A 47 -6.11 -7.00 -17.65
C GLN A 47 -4.84 -6.43 -17.00
N ARG A 48 -4.69 -5.09 -17.00
CA ARG A 48 -3.56 -4.39 -16.37
C ARG A 48 -4.06 -3.17 -15.61
N VAL A 49 -3.41 -2.89 -14.48
CA VAL A 49 -3.61 -1.68 -13.69
C VAL A 49 -2.29 -0.91 -13.67
N GLY A 50 -2.31 0.36 -14.07
CA GLY A 50 -1.14 1.25 -14.18
C GLY A 50 -0.53 1.62 -12.83
N ALA A 51 0.71 2.12 -12.86
CA ALA A 51 1.57 2.29 -11.69
C ALA A 51 1.54 3.68 -11.03
N GLY A 52 0.45 4.44 -11.21
CA GLY A 52 0.29 5.81 -10.69
C GLY A 52 0.75 6.00 -9.24
#